data_AF-I7L9H5-F1
#
_entry.id   AF-I7L9H5-F1
#
_cell.length_a   1.000
_cell.length_b   1.000
_cell.length_c   1.000
_cell.angle_alpha   90.00
_cell.angle_beta   90.00
_cell.angle_gamma   90.00
#
_symmetry.space_group_name_H-M   'P 1'
#
loop_
_entity.id
_entity.type
_entity.pdbx_description
1 polymer ?
#
loop_
_entity_poly.entity_id
_entity_poly.type
_entity_poly.pdbx_seq_one_letter_code
_entity_poly.pdbx_strand_id
1 'polypeptide(L)'
;ENLYAYLVGLIEGDGWFTISKNGKYLTYEMGIEMNIRDIQLLYKIKAWLGRGIIIIHKDNNDNPKSRTYRIRNKSHLKNIILPIFDQYPILSMKKYDYLRFRDCLLSGIIMSVNLTPYVRPREVVSFDESNSMLSLSYFSAWLVGFIEAEGCFSIYTRTNHFSKIASFDIAQTGAMNVITAVKIKLGLKQKVIVDKTNCSKLKVSSVRSIENVTHFMQNAPFKLQGYKKLQYLLWLKELRRITRYSSKFNIPQKY
;
A
#
# COMPACT_ATOMS: atom_id res chain seq x y z
N GLU A 1 -12.09 6.84 11.55
CA GLU A 1 -12.49 6.15 10.29
C GLU A 1 -11.36 6.14 9.26
N ASN A 2 -10.97 7.30 8.68
CA ASN A 2 -9.96 7.35 7.59
C ASN A 2 -8.58 6.73 7.93
N LEU A 3 -8.16 6.77 9.20
CA LEU A 3 -6.91 6.17 9.64
C LEU A 3 -6.85 4.65 9.38
N TYR A 4 -7.92 3.92 9.68
CA TYR A 4 -7.91 2.46 9.55
C TYR A 4 -8.03 2.03 8.09
N ALA A 5 -8.78 2.77 7.27
CA ALA A 5 -8.77 2.57 5.82
C ALA A 5 -7.37 2.80 5.22
N TYR A 6 -6.67 3.88 5.64
CA TYR A 6 -5.26 4.11 5.27
C TYR A 6 -4.38 2.93 5.71
N LEU A 7 -4.54 2.45 6.94
CA LEU A 7 -3.75 1.33 7.45
C LEU A 7 -3.98 0.05 6.64
N VAL A 8 -5.22 -0.24 6.23
CA VAL A 8 -5.53 -1.38 5.36
C VAL A 8 -4.83 -1.24 4.02
N GLY A 9 -4.88 -0.08 3.37
CA GLY A 9 -4.18 0.14 2.09
C GLY A 9 -2.67 -0.04 2.20
N LEU A 10 -2.08 0.43 3.31
CA LEU A 10 -0.65 0.27 3.59
C LEU A 10 -0.27 -1.21 3.79
N ILE A 11 -1.00 -1.94 4.62
CA ILE A 11 -0.76 -3.38 4.87
C ILE A 11 -1.07 -4.21 3.62
N GLU A 12 -2.04 -3.78 2.81
CA GLU A 12 -2.34 -4.44 1.54
C GLU A 12 -1.20 -4.36 0.53
N GLY A 13 -0.46 -3.25 0.50
CA GLY A 13 0.79 -3.15 -0.27
C GLY A 13 1.91 -4.01 0.34
N ASP A 14 2.52 -3.50 1.41
CA ASP A 14 3.78 -4.02 1.96
C ASP A 14 3.62 -5.07 3.09
N GLY A 15 2.40 -5.26 3.60
CA GLY A 15 2.12 -6.16 4.71
C GLY A 15 1.67 -7.56 4.30
N TRP A 16 1.40 -8.41 5.29
CA TRP A 16 0.96 -9.78 5.10
C TRP A 16 0.04 -10.29 6.20
N PHE A 17 -0.73 -11.31 5.85
CA PHE A 17 -1.41 -12.21 6.77
C PHE A 17 -0.91 -13.63 6.52
N THR A 18 -0.41 -14.30 7.56
CA THR A 18 0.13 -15.66 7.42
C THR A 18 -0.27 -16.57 8.56
N ILE A 19 -0.42 -17.85 8.21
CA ILE A 19 -0.48 -18.96 9.15
C ILE A 19 0.71 -19.86 8.81
N SER A 20 1.72 -19.88 9.68
CA SER A 20 2.95 -20.66 9.46
C SER A 20 3.03 -21.84 10.44
N LYS A 21 3.62 -22.94 9.98
CA LYS A 21 3.88 -24.12 10.81
C LYS A 21 5.05 -23.82 11.75
N ASN A 22 4.86 -24.06 13.04
CA ASN A 22 5.89 -24.02 14.07
C ASN A 22 5.88 -25.36 14.82
N GLY A 23 6.52 -26.36 14.21
CA GLY A 23 6.41 -27.75 14.64
C GLY A 23 4.96 -28.27 14.54
N LYS A 24 4.44 -28.79 15.65
CA LYS A 24 3.05 -29.31 15.75
C LYS A 24 1.99 -28.20 15.78
N TYR A 25 2.39 -26.95 16.04
CA TYR A 25 1.49 -25.82 16.22
C TYR A 25 1.55 -24.83 15.06
N LEU A 26 0.61 -23.90 15.05
CA LEU A 26 0.51 -22.82 14.07
C LEU A 26 0.81 -21.45 14.71
N THR A 27 1.56 -20.63 13.98
CA THR A 27 1.74 -19.21 14.28
C THR A 27 0.86 -18.39 13.34
N TYR A 28 -0.03 -17.59 13.92
CA TYR A 28 -0.80 -16.58 13.20
C TYR A 28 -0.04 -15.27 13.30
N GLU A 29 0.19 -14.62 12.16
CA GLU A 29 0.87 -13.33 12.11
C GLU A 29 0.21 -12.40 11.10
N MET A 30 -0.08 -11.17 11.55
CA MET A 30 -0.17 -10.02 10.66
C MET A 30 1.11 -9.21 10.86
N GLY A 31 1.73 -8.78 9.76
CA GLY A 31 2.94 -7.98 9.83
C GLY A 31 3.16 -7.09 8.63
N ILE A 32 4.13 -6.19 8.78
CA ILE A 32 4.67 -5.32 7.73
C ILE A 32 6.16 -5.13 8.01
N GLU A 33 6.97 -5.28 6.97
CA GLU A 33 8.41 -5.05 7.02
C GLU A 33 8.75 -3.87 6.13
N MET A 34 9.46 -2.89 6.68
CA MET A 34 9.85 -1.69 5.95
C MET A 34 11.34 -1.43 6.13
N ASN A 35 11.91 -0.68 5.18
CA ASN A 35 13.28 -0.19 5.28
C ASN A 35 13.45 0.69 6.53
N ILE A 36 14.67 0.79 7.06
CA ILE A 36 14.98 1.60 8.25
C ILE A 36 14.53 3.06 8.15
N ARG A 37 14.48 3.64 6.94
CA ARG A 37 13.97 5.02 6.71
C ARG A 37 12.52 5.22 7.13
N ASP A 38 11.73 4.15 7.20
CA ASP A 38 10.31 4.13 7.55
C ASP A 38 10.06 3.71 9.02
N ILE A 39 11.10 3.66 9.86
CA ILE A 39 10.96 3.23 11.27
C ILE A 39 9.94 4.07 12.05
N GLN A 40 9.86 5.37 11.78
CA GLN A 40 8.87 6.25 12.42
C GLN A 40 7.44 5.86 12.05
N LEU A 41 7.20 5.40 10.82
CA LEU A 41 5.89 4.91 10.39
C LEU A 41 5.52 3.63 11.15
N LEU A 42 6.45 2.71 11.35
CA LEU A 42 6.19 1.49 12.15
C LEU A 42 5.84 1.80 13.61
N TYR A 43 6.52 2.78 14.24
CA TYR A 43 6.16 3.24 15.58
C TYR A 43 4.78 3.91 15.63
N LYS A 44 4.40 4.69 14.59
CA LYS A 44 3.04 5.23 14.46
C LYS A 44 2.01 4.11 14.36
N ILE A 45 2.24 3.09 13.52
CA ILE A 45 1.35 1.93 13.39
C ILE A 45 1.18 1.23 14.73
N LYS A 46 2.27 0.98 15.46
CA LYS A 46 2.23 0.39 16.80
C LYS A 46 1.41 1.25 17.77
N ALA A 47 1.55 2.57 17.73
CA ALA A 47 0.78 3.49 18.56
C ALA A 47 -0.72 3.47 18.21
N TRP A 48 -1.07 3.51 16.92
CA TRP A 48 -2.46 3.46 16.47
C TRP A 48 -3.19 2.15 16.82
N LEU A 49 -2.47 1.02 16.75
CA LEU A 49 -3.01 -0.30 17.08
C LEU A 49 -2.89 -0.62 18.58
N GLY A 50 -2.10 0.16 19.34
CA GLY A 50 -1.85 -0.03 20.77
C GLY A 50 -1.22 -1.37 21.15
N ARG A 51 -0.81 -2.20 20.18
CA ARG A 51 -0.34 -3.59 20.32
C ARG A 51 0.74 -3.92 19.29
N GLY A 52 1.25 -5.15 19.34
CA GLY A 52 2.29 -5.65 18.44
C GLY A 52 3.70 -5.35 18.92
N ILE A 53 4.69 -5.85 18.18
CA ILE A 53 6.12 -5.70 18.47
C ILE A 53 6.86 -5.23 17.22
N ILE A 54 7.98 -4.53 17.42
CA ILE A 54 8.90 -4.12 16.35
C ILE A 54 10.17 -4.94 16.48
N ILE A 55 10.63 -5.52 15.38
CA ILE A 55 11.79 -6.40 15.30
C ILE A 55 12.84 -5.78 14.38
N ILE A 56 14.10 -5.93 14.77
CA ILE A 56 15.26 -5.40 14.09
C ILE A 56 15.84 -6.48 13.20
N HIS A 57 15.94 -6.19 11.90
CA HIS A 57 16.71 -6.98 10.96
C HIS A 57 17.98 -6.20 10.60
N LYS A 58 19.12 -6.89 10.66
CA LYS A 58 20.44 -6.33 10.37
C LYS A 58 21.01 -6.96 9.10
N ASP A 59 21.92 -6.25 8.43
CA ASP A 59 22.70 -6.80 7.33
C ASP A 59 23.91 -7.61 7.82
N ASN A 60 24.72 -8.11 6.90
CA ASN A 60 25.91 -8.91 7.22
C ASN A 60 26.98 -8.14 8.01
N ASN A 61 26.91 -6.81 8.02
CA ASN A 61 27.83 -5.92 8.73
C ASN A 61 27.22 -5.40 10.04
N ASP A 62 26.16 -6.07 10.53
CA ASP A 62 25.43 -5.70 11.75
C ASP A 62 24.72 -4.33 11.69
N ASN A 63 24.57 -3.74 10.49
CA ASN A 63 23.88 -2.46 10.33
C ASN A 63 22.36 -2.67 10.22
N PRO A 64 21.54 -1.77 10.80
CA PRO A 64 20.08 -1.78 10.62
C PRO A 64 19.65 -1.73 9.14
N LYS A 65 19.08 -2.83 8.64
CA LYS A 65 18.60 -2.93 7.25
C LYS A 65 17.11 -2.61 7.14
N SER A 66 16.31 -3.33 7.92
CA SER A 66 14.85 -3.23 7.92
C SER A 66 14.28 -3.44 9.32
N ARG A 67 13.00 -3.15 9.46
CA ARG A 67 12.24 -3.30 10.68
C ARG A 67 10.91 -3.96 10.37
N THR A 68 10.53 -4.92 11.19
CA THR A 68 9.25 -5.61 11.07
C THR A 68 8.35 -5.24 12.22
N TYR A 69 7.20 -4.64 11.93
CA TYR A 69 6.10 -4.57 12.87
C TYR A 69 5.23 -5.82 12.71
N ARG A 70 4.92 -6.52 13.81
CA ARG A 70 4.05 -7.70 13.77
C ARG A 70 3.16 -7.88 14.99
N ILE A 71 2.02 -8.55 14.78
CA ILE A 71 1.11 -9.01 15.83
C ILE A 71 0.91 -10.52 15.69
N ARG A 72 1.20 -11.27 16.76
CA ARG A 72 0.99 -12.72 16.86
C ARG A 72 0.03 -13.16 17.96
N ASN A 73 -0.24 -12.27 18.92
CA ASN A 73 -1.15 -12.59 20.02
C ASN A 73 -2.57 -12.78 19.44
N LYS A 74 -3.13 -13.99 19.61
CA LYS A 74 -4.44 -14.36 19.03
C LYS A 74 -5.57 -13.48 19.53
N SER A 75 -5.55 -13.04 20.79
CA SER A 75 -6.56 -12.12 21.33
C SER A 75 -6.47 -10.75 20.66
N HIS A 76 -5.26 -10.18 20.50
CA HIS A 76 -5.08 -8.92 19.79
C HIS A 76 -5.45 -9.03 18.31
N LEU A 77 -5.14 -10.15 17.66
CA LEU A 77 -5.55 -10.40 16.28
C LEU A 77 -7.09 -10.41 16.17
N LYS A 78 -7.78 -11.15 17.05
CA LYS A 78 -9.25 -11.24 17.04
C LYS A 78 -9.95 -9.94 17.39
N ASN A 79 -9.46 -9.21 18.40
CA ASN A 79 -10.18 -8.08 18.98
C ASN A 79 -9.82 -6.73 18.35
N ILE A 80 -8.71 -6.65 17.61
CA ILE A 80 -8.23 -5.39 17.01
C ILE A 80 -8.08 -5.55 15.49
N ILE A 81 -7.40 -6.59 15.01
CA ILE A 81 -7.10 -6.72 13.59
C ILE A 81 -8.31 -7.17 12.78
N LEU A 82 -9.03 -8.22 13.21
CA LEU A 82 -10.21 -8.67 12.47
C LEU A 82 -11.27 -7.56 12.32
N PRO A 83 -11.66 -6.80 13.38
CA PRO A 83 -12.64 -5.74 13.22
C PRO A 83 -12.26 -4.66 12.21
N ILE A 84 -10.97 -4.28 12.14
CA ILE A 84 -10.48 -3.28 11.18
C ILE A 84 -10.63 -3.79 9.74
N PHE A 85 -10.21 -5.02 9.47
CA PHE A 85 -10.21 -5.58 8.12
C PHE A 85 -11.57 -6.12 7.69
N ASP A 86 -12.47 -6.42 8.63
CA ASP A 86 -13.89 -6.69 8.36
C ASP A 86 -14.65 -5.38 8.02
N GLN A 87 -14.31 -4.27 8.69
CA GLN A 87 -14.91 -2.95 8.38
C GLN A 87 -14.37 -2.34 7.09
N TYR A 88 -13.09 -2.54 6.79
CA TYR A 88 -12.42 -2.03 5.60
C TYR A 88 -11.79 -3.19 4.82
N PRO A 89 -12.55 -3.90 3.98
CA PRO A 89 -12.03 -5.03 3.23
C PRO A 89 -10.86 -4.67 2.30
N ILE A 90 -9.91 -5.61 2.21
CA ILE A 90 -8.80 -5.62 1.24
C ILE A 90 -9.38 -5.70 -0.19
N LEU A 91 -8.85 -4.91 -1.12
CA LEU A 91 -9.43 -4.77 -2.45
C LEU A 91 -8.88 -5.77 -3.47
N SER A 92 -7.60 -6.11 -3.37
CA SER A 92 -6.91 -7.08 -4.23
C SER A 92 -7.16 -8.54 -3.82
N MET A 93 -6.58 -9.47 -4.57
CA MET A 93 -6.62 -10.90 -4.26
C MET A 93 -5.99 -11.26 -2.90
N LYS A 94 -5.22 -10.35 -2.27
CA LYS A 94 -4.73 -10.53 -0.89
C LYS A 94 -5.90 -10.63 0.11
N LYS A 95 -7.13 -10.24 -0.27
CA LYS A 95 -8.35 -10.48 0.53
C LYS A 95 -8.56 -11.94 0.90
N TYR A 96 -8.20 -12.88 0.00
CA TYR A 96 -8.35 -14.31 0.29
C TYR A 96 -7.36 -14.81 1.35
N ASP A 97 -6.19 -14.19 1.45
CA ASP A 97 -5.24 -14.51 2.53
C ASP A 97 -5.81 -14.06 3.87
N TYR A 98 -6.41 -12.87 3.92
CA TYR A 98 -7.12 -12.37 5.09
C TYR A 98 -8.30 -13.27 5.48
N LEU A 99 -9.15 -13.65 4.52
CA LEU A 99 -10.30 -14.52 4.76
C LEU A 99 -9.87 -15.87 5.35
N ARG A 100 -8.88 -16.53 4.73
CA ARG A 100 -8.32 -17.77 5.28
C ARG A 100 -7.76 -17.57 6.69
N PHE A 101 -7.00 -16.49 6.89
CA PHE A 101 -6.41 -16.15 8.18
C PHE A 101 -7.48 -15.99 9.26
N ARG A 102 -8.51 -15.19 8.96
CA ARG A 102 -9.66 -14.90 9.81
C ARG A 102 -10.42 -16.17 10.16
N ASP A 103 -10.81 -16.94 9.16
CA ASP A 103 -11.65 -18.14 9.36
C ASP A 103 -10.91 -19.18 10.20
N CYS A 104 -9.66 -19.48 9.88
CA CYS A 104 -8.84 -20.41 10.67
C CYS A 104 -8.64 -19.94 12.12
N LEU A 105 -8.44 -18.63 12.33
CA LEU A 105 -8.25 -18.04 13.65
C LEU A 105 -9.54 -18.09 14.50
N LEU A 106 -10.68 -17.81 13.89
CA LEU A 106 -12.00 -17.86 14.54
C LEU A 106 -12.43 -19.29 14.86
N SER A 107 -12.24 -20.22 13.92
CA SER A 107 -12.46 -21.67 14.12
C SER A 107 -11.49 -22.32 15.11
N GLY A 108 -10.51 -21.57 15.62
CA GLY A 108 -9.61 -22.05 16.66
C GLY A 108 -8.63 -23.12 16.18
N ILE A 109 -8.22 -23.11 14.91
CA ILE A 109 -7.25 -24.08 14.39
C ILE A 109 -5.87 -23.79 15.01
N ILE A 110 -5.36 -24.74 15.82
CA ILE A 110 -4.07 -24.61 16.51
C ILE A 110 -3.02 -25.57 15.95
N MET A 111 -3.43 -26.80 15.61
CA MET A 111 -2.53 -27.86 15.19
C MET A 111 -2.25 -27.79 13.69
N SER A 112 -0.98 -28.02 13.30
CA SER A 112 -0.56 -27.92 11.90
C SER A 112 -1.15 -28.99 11.00
N VAL A 113 -1.54 -30.15 11.56
CA VAL A 113 -2.24 -31.23 10.85
C VAL A 113 -3.68 -30.84 10.45
N ASN A 114 -4.29 -29.90 11.15
CA ASN A 114 -5.65 -29.44 10.87
C ASN A 114 -5.68 -28.26 9.87
N LEU A 115 -4.52 -27.79 9.40
CA LEU A 115 -4.45 -26.68 8.46
C LEU A 115 -4.56 -27.19 7.02
N THR A 116 -5.61 -26.78 6.32
CA THR A 116 -5.80 -27.13 4.92
C THR A 116 -4.78 -26.42 4.02
N PRO A 117 -4.32 -27.08 2.94
CA PRO A 117 -3.53 -26.44 1.89
C PRO A 117 -4.26 -25.23 1.31
N TYR A 118 -3.50 -24.21 0.94
CA TYR A 118 -4.05 -22.98 0.37
C TYR A 118 -3.09 -22.41 -0.65
N VAL A 119 -3.67 -21.96 -1.75
CA VAL A 119 -3.02 -21.14 -2.76
C VAL A 119 -3.95 -19.96 -3.00
N ARG A 120 -3.40 -18.75 -2.96
CA ARG A 120 -4.18 -17.55 -3.28
C ARG A 120 -4.76 -17.69 -4.69
N PRO A 121 -6.08 -17.47 -4.87
CA PRO A 121 -6.67 -17.53 -6.20
C PRO A 121 -6.03 -16.49 -7.12
N ARG A 122 -5.97 -16.81 -8.42
CA ARG A 122 -5.51 -15.87 -9.44
C ARG A 122 -6.59 -14.82 -9.68
N GLU A 123 -6.18 -13.59 -9.96
CA GLU A 123 -7.09 -12.52 -10.30
C GLU A 123 -7.89 -12.85 -11.56
N VAL A 124 -9.20 -12.64 -11.50
CA VAL A 124 -10.09 -12.64 -12.66
C VAL A 124 -10.44 -11.18 -12.94
N VAL A 125 -10.02 -10.67 -14.09
CA VAL A 125 -10.19 -9.25 -14.41
C VAL A 125 -11.64 -9.01 -14.83
N SER A 126 -12.34 -8.11 -14.14
CA SER A 126 -13.69 -7.69 -14.50
C SER A 126 -13.84 -6.18 -14.32
N PHE A 127 -14.51 -5.52 -15.27
CA PHE A 127 -14.67 -4.07 -15.24
C PHE A 127 -15.64 -3.63 -14.12
N ASP A 128 -16.65 -4.44 -13.83
CA ASP A 128 -17.65 -4.18 -12.78
C ASP A 128 -17.03 -4.12 -11.39
N GLU A 129 -16.01 -4.95 -11.11
CA GLU A 129 -15.26 -4.89 -9.86
C GLU A 129 -14.48 -3.60 -9.69
N SER A 130 -13.97 -3.01 -10.77
CA SER A 130 -13.25 -1.73 -10.67
C SER A 130 -14.19 -0.60 -10.28
N ASN A 131 -15.42 -0.59 -10.81
CA ASN A 131 -16.43 0.42 -10.46
C ASN A 131 -16.98 0.24 -9.05
N SER A 132 -17.15 -1.00 -8.58
CA SER A 132 -17.58 -1.25 -7.21
C SER A 132 -16.54 -0.81 -6.18
N MET A 133 -15.24 -0.90 -6.48
CA MET A 133 -14.20 -0.34 -5.61
C MET A 133 -14.30 1.19 -5.47
N LEU A 134 -14.66 1.89 -6.54
CA LEU A 134 -14.73 3.35 -6.56
C LEU A 134 -15.90 3.91 -5.75
N SER A 135 -16.97 3.12 -5.55
CA SER A 135 -18.12 3.53 -4.73
C SER A 135 -17.89 3.37 -3.24
N LEU A 136 -16.81 2.70 -2.82
CA LEU A 136 -16.46 2.54 -1.42
C LEU A 136 -16.09 3.89 -0.80
N SER A 137 -16.82 4.29 0.24
CA SER A 137 -16.60 5.57 0.95
C SER A 137 -15.17 5.72 1.47
N TYR A 138 -14.51 4.60 1.80
CA TYR A 138 -13.16 4.56 2.32
C TYR A 138 -12.06 4.49 1.25
N PHE A 139 -12.41 4.32 -0.05
CA PHE A 139 -11.45 4.10 -1.13
C PHE A 139 -10.36 5.17 -1.19
N SER A 140 -10.73 6.44 -0.99
CA SER A 140 -9.77 7.55 -1.07
C SER A 140 -8.77 7.53 0.09
N ALA A 141 -9.18 7.11 1.29
CA ALA A 141 -8.28 6.96 2.43
C ALA A 141 -7.39 5.72 2.27
N TRP A 142 -7.96 4.60 1.83
CA TRP A 142 -7.23 3.39 1.46
C TRP A 142 -6.16 3.66 0.40
N LEU A 143 -6.49 4.42 -0.64
CA LEU A 143 -5.57 4.74 -1.72
C LEU A 143 -4.35 5.52 -1.24
N VAL A 144 -4.48 6.38 -0.23
CA VAL A 144 -3.31 7.07 0.36
C VAL A 144 -2.37 6.06 1.03
N GLY A 145 -2.91 5.07 1.74
CA GLY A 145 -2.11 4.00 2.36
C GLY A 145 -1.44 3.12 1.31
N PHE A 146 -2.18 2.78 0.26
CA PHE A 146 -1.67 2.02 -0.87
C PHE A 146 -0.57 2.77 -1.64
N ILE A 147 -0.68 4.10 -1.79
CA ILE A 147 0.37 4.96 -2.35
C ILE A 147 1.59 5.04 -1.42
N GLU A 148 1.41 5.04 -0.10
CA GLU A 148 2.53 5.01 0.86
C GLU A 148 3.40 3.76 0.65
N ALA A 149 2.80 2.61 0.38
CA ALA A 149 3.52 1.38 0.03
C ALA A 149 4.04 1.42 -1.42
N GLU A 150 3.13 1.39 -2.39
CA GLU A 150 3.40 1.00 -3.78
C GLU A 150 3.61 2.19 -4.74
N GLY A 151 3.20 3.40 -4.34
CA GLY A 151 3.32 4.59 -5.18
C GLY A 151 4.75 5.08 -5.28
N CYS A 152 5.14 5.78 -6.33
CA CYS A 152 6.48 6.36 -6.46
C CYS A 152 6.41 7.74 -7.11
N PHE A 153 7.00 8.72 -6.44
CA PHE A 153 7.16 10.08 -6.96
C PHE A 153 8.61 10.28 -7.38
N SER A 154 8.84 10.55 -8.67
CA SER A 154 10.19 10.68 -9.20
C SER A 154 10.38 11.92 -10.07
N ILE A 155 11.60 12.44 -10.07
CA ILE A 155 12.11 13.43 -11.02
C ILE A 155 13.35 12.83 -11.68
N TYR A 156 13.42 12.85 -13.00
CA TYR A 156 14.59 12.39 -13.74
C TYR A 156 14.80 13.20 -15.01
N THR A 157 16.02 13.18 -15.53
CA THR A 157 16.36 13.78 -16.82
C THR A 157 16.37 12.67 -17.86
N ARG A 158 15.72 12.88 -19.02
CA ARG A 158 15.85 11.91 -20.12
C ARG A 158 17.23 12.01 -20.73
N THR A 159 17.78 10.88 -21.16
CA THR A 159 18.95 10.87 -22.04
C THR A 159 18.70 11.81 -23.22
N ASN A 160 19.68 12.66 -23.51
CA ASN A 160 19.67 13.65 -24.60
C ASN A 160 18.67 14.82 -24.46
N HIS A 161 18.09 15.04 -23.27
CA HIS A 161 17.28 16.23 -22.99
C HIS A 161 17.79 16.96 -21.75
N PHE A 162 17.80 18.29 -21.78
CA PHE A 162 18.18 19.10 -20.62
C PHE A 162 17.02 19.29 -19.61
N SER A 163 15.78 18.97 -20.00
CA SER A 163 14.61 19.20 -19.15
C SER A 163 14.30 18.02 -18.23
N LYS A 164 14.13 18.32 -16.94
CA LYS A 164 13.66 17.37 -15.94
C LYS A 164 12.20 16.98 -16.21
N ILE A 165 11.87 15.72 -15.96
CA ILE A 165 10.53 15.14 -16.07
C ILE A 165 10.12 14.60 -14.72
N ALA A 166 8.89 14.90 -14.34
CA ALA A 166 8.24 14.30 -13.20
C ALA A 166 7.42 13.08 -13.63
N SER A 167 7.49 12.00 -12.86
CA SER A 167 6.55 10.88 -12.97
C SER A 167 5.93 10.50 -11.64
N PHE A 168 4.72 9.96 -11.76
CA PHE A 168 4.10 9.13 -10.74
C PHE A 168 3.95 7.72 -11.29
N ASP A 169 4.35 6.74 -10.50
CA ASP A 169 4.28 5.33 -10.82
C ASP A 169 3.56 4.59 -9.69
N ILE A 170 2.75 3.58 -10.00
CA ILE A 170 2.19 2.65 -9.01
C ILE A 170 2.07 1.27 -9.65
N ALA A 171 2.37 0.23 -8.88
CA ALA A 171 2.39 -1.13 -9.39
C ALA A 171 1.95 -2.12 -8.32
N GLN A 172 1.32 -3.23 -8.73
CA GLN A 172 1.07 -4.35 -7.82
C GLN A 172 0.91 -5.66 -8.60
N THR A 173 1.41 -6.76 -8.04
CA THR A 173 1.35 -8.09 -8.67
C THR A 173 -0.04 -8.69 -8.56
N GLY A 174 -0.61 -9.11 -9.69
CA GLY A 174 -1.94 -9.72 -9.77
C GLY A 174 -3.06 -8.83 -9.24
N ALA A 175 -3.00 -7.53 -9.55
CA ALA A 175 -3.96 -6.52 -9.08
C ALA A 175 -4.36 -5.53 -10.19
N MET A 176 -4.62 -6.03 -11.40
CA MET A 176 -5.10 -5.23 -12.55
C MET A 176 -6.36 -4.43 -12.22
N ASN A 177 -7.34 -5.02 -11.53
CA ASN A 177 -8.59 -4.34 -11.18
C ASN A 177 -8.31 -3.17 -10.24
N VAL A 178 -7.43 -3.37 -9.25
CA VAL A 178 -7.01 -2.32 -8.31
C VAL A 178 -6.28 -1.18 -9.04
N ILE A 179 -5.27 -1.49 -9.86
CA ILE A 179 -4.53 -0.46 -10.60
C ILE A 179 -5.44 0.27 -11.61
N THR A 180 -6.44 -0.41 -12.16
CA THR A 180 -7.47 0.19 -13.04
C THR A 180 -8.39 1.12 -12.25
N ALA A 181 -8.86 0.73 -11.06
CA ALA A 181 -9.62 1.61 -10.18
C ALA A 181 -8.80 2.85 -9.79
N VAL A 182 -7.51 2.70 -9.46
CA VAL A 182 -6.61 3.83 -9.19
C VAL A 182 -6.49 4.76 -10.40
N LYS A 183 -6.30 4.21 -11.60
CA LYS A 183 -6.29 4.98 -12.85
C LYS A 183 -7.55 5.83 -13.01
N ILE A 184 -8.73 5.24 -12.79
CA ILE A 184 -10.02 5.93 -12.92
C ILE A 184 -10.17 7.00 -11.85
N LYS A 185 -9.88 6.68 -10.57
CA LYS A 185 -9.97 7.62 -9.45
C LYS A 185 -9.11 8.87 -9.65
N LEU A 186 -7.91 8.69 -10.19
CA LEU A 186 -6.96 9.77 -10.45
C LEU A 186 -7.17 10.45 -11.82
N GLY A 187 -8.19 10.04 -12.59
CA GLY A 187 -8.47 10.61 -13.91
C GLY A 187 -7.32 10.44 -14.92
N LEU A 188 -6.59 9.32 -14.85
CA LEU A 188 -5.40 9.07 -15.66
C LEU A 188 -5.76 8.38 -16.98
N LYS A 189 -5.17 8.83 -18.08
CA LYS A 189 -5.46 8.27 -19.42
C LYS A 189 -4.53 7.12 -19.82
N GLN A 190 -3.34 7.03 -19.22
CA GLN A 190 -2.34 6.03 -19.60
C GLN A 190 -2.88 4.60 -19.45
N LYS A 191 -2.50 3.71 -20.36
CA LYS A 191 -2.84 2.28 -20.27
C LYS A 191 -2.11 1.64 -19.09
N VAL A 192 -2.80 0.75 -18.37
CA VAL A 192 -2.18 -0.15 -17.38
C VAL A 192 -1.48 -1.27 -18.13
N ILE A 193 -0.20 -1.49 -17.82
CA ILE A 193 0.64 -2.50 -18.48
C ILE A 193 0.84 -3.66 -17.52
N VAL A 194 0.71 -4.90 -17.99
CA VAL A 194 1.11 -6.10 -17.24
C VAL A 194 2.43 -6.59 -17.78
N ASP A 195 3.39 -6.84 -16.91
CA ASP A 195 4.66 -7.44 -17.32
C ASP A 195 4.64 -8.98 -17.30
N LYS A 196 5.76 -9.59 -17.70
CA LYS A 196 5.94 -11.05 -17.72
C LYS A 196 5.81 -11.73 -16.34
N THR A 197 5.88 -10.97 -15.25
CA THR A 197 5.72 -11.47 -13.88
C THR A 197 4.31 -11.27 -13.33
N ASN A 198 3.35 -10.90 -14.19
CA ASN A 198 1.98 -10.56 -13.81
C ASN A 198 1.89 -9.31 -12.91
N CYS A 199 2.86 -8.39 -13.00
CA CYS A 199 2.84 -7.13 -12.29
C CYS A 199 2.10 -6.07 -13.11
N SER A 200 0.97 -5.59 -12.59
CA SER A 200 0.18 -4.50 -13.19
C SER A 200 0.81 -3.17 -12.82
N LYS A 201 1.13 -2.34 -13.82
CA LYS A 201 1.92 -1.11 -13.68
C LYS A 201 1.22 0.05 -14.35
N LEU A 202 1.15 1.18 -13.65
CA LEU A 202 0.68 2.46 -14.16
C LEU A 202 1.77 3.51 -13.94
N LYS A 203 2.27 4.10 -15.04
CA LYS A 203 3.24 5.20 -15.02
C LYS A 203 2.69 6.39 -15.77
N VAL A 204 2.74 7.58 -15.18
CA VAL A 204 2.30 8.83 -15.82
C VAL A 204 3.35 9.93 -15.67
N SER A 205 3.48 10.78 -16.69
CA SER A 205 4.42 11.92 -16.69
C SER A 205 3.89 13.17 -17.40
N SER A 206 2.65 13.11 -17.91
CA SER A 206 1.99 14.26 -18.55
C SER A 206 1.65 15.33 -17.49
N VAL A 207 1.66 16.60 -17.88
CA VAL A 207 1.36 17.72 -16.96
C VAL A 207 0.00 17.53 -16.30
N ARG A 208 -1.04 17.21 -17.08
CA ARG A 208 -2.40 16.96 -16.57
C ARG A 208 -2.46 15.78 -15.59
N SER A 209 -1.71 14.71 -15.86
CA SER A 209 -1.66 13.57 -14.95
C SER A 209 -0.96 13.92 -13.63
N ILE A 210 0.13 14.69 -13.69
CA ILE A 210 0.82 15.18 -12.50
C ILE A 210 -0.08 16.11 -11.70
N GLU A 211 -0.78 17.04 -12.35
CA GLU A 211 -1.79 17.90 -11.73
C GLU A 211 -2.86 17.08 -11.01
N ASN A 212 -3.47 16.10 -11.68
CA ASN A 212 -4.50 15.25 -11.07
C ASN A 212 -3.97 14.50 -9.82
N VAL A 213 -2.75 13.94 -9.90
CA VAL A 213 -2.13 13.28 -8.75
C VAL A 213 -1.92 14.26 -7.61
N THR A 214 -1.40 15.47 -7.88
CA THR A 214 -1.21 16.49 -6.84
C THR A 214 -2.53 16.95 -6.23
N HIS A 215 -3.56 17.12 -7.05
CA HIS A 215 -4.89 17.51 -6.61
C HIS A 215 -5.53 16.44 -5.72
N PHE A 216 -5.43 15.16 -6.10
CA PHE A 216 -5.90 14.06 -5.26
C PHE A 216 -5.18 14.06 -3.91
N MET A 217 -3.84 14.06 -3.90
CA MET A 217 -3.07 13.99 -2.65
C MET A 217 -3.37 15.19 -1.73
N GLN A 218 -3.56 16.39 -2.30
CA GLN A 218 -3.90 17.58 -1.52
C GLN A 218 -5.26 17.46 -0.83
N ASN A 219 -6.26 16.89 -1.49
CA ASN A 219 -7.64 16.83 -1.03
C ASN A 219 -8.04 15.48 -0.41
N ALA A 220 -7.13 14.50 -0.39
CA ALA A 220 -7.41 13.20 0.18
C ALA A 220 -7.73 13.30 1.69
N PRO A 221 -8.63 12.43 2.20
CA PRO A 221 -9.13 12.49 3.58
C PRO A 221 -8.11 12.03 4.63
N PHE A 222 -6.93 11.58 4.19
CA PHE A 222 -5.80 11.22 5.03
C PHE A 222 -4.49 11.61 4.33
N LYS A 223 -3.39 11.71 5.09
CA LYS A 223 -2.08 12.15 4.59
C LYS A 223 -1.06 11.04 4.74
N LEU A 224 -0.07 11.03 3.85
CA LEU A 224 1.11 10.18 3.96
C LEU A 224 1.80 10.41 5.32
N GLN A 225 2.33 9.35 5.91
CA GLN A 225 2.83 9.32 7.29
C GLN A 225 4.31 8.90 7.41
N GLY A 226 4.88 8.28 6.37
CA GLY A 226 6.26 7.76 6.37
C GLY A 226 7.19 8.51 5.40
N TYR A 227 8.19 7.79 4.89
CA TYR A 227 9.16 8.31 3.94
C TYR A 227 8.50 8.73 2.63
N LYS A 228 7.35 8.16 2.24
CA LYS A 228 6.62 8.62 1.05
C LYS A 228 6.19 10.07 1.18
N LYS A 229 5.84 10.53 2.39
CA LYS A 229 5.54 11.94 2.65
C LYS A 229 6.73 12.83 2.28
N LEU A 230 7.94 12.46 2.73
CA LEU A 230 9.15 13.20 2.41
C LEU A 230 9.43 13.17 0.90
N GLN A 231 9.31 12.01 0.26
CA GLN A 231 9.47 11.87 -1.18
C GLN A 231 8.50 12.80 -1.93
N TYR A 232 7.22 12.82 -1.54
CA TYR A 232 6.19 13.67 -2.15
C TYR A 232 6.47 15.17 -1.94
N LEU A 233 6.89 15.58 -0.74
CA LEU A 233 7.24 16.99 -0.46
C LEU A 233 8.44 17.46 -1.29
N LEU A 234 9.48 16.64 -1.42
CA LEU A 234 10.64 16.94 -2.28
C LEU A 234 10.24 16.99 -3.75
N TRP A 235 9.34 16.09 -4.17
CA TRP A 235 8.78 16.08 -5.51
C TRP A 235 8.00 17.36 -5.82
N LEU A 236 7.13 17.83 -4.91
CA LEU A 236 6.43 19.12 -5.04
C LEU A 236 7.41 20.29 -5.12
N LYS A 237 8.48 20.29 -4.30
CA LYS A 237 9.52 21.32 -4.34
C LYS A 237 10.18 21.41 -5.71
N GLU A 238 10.54 20.27 -6.30
CA GLU A 238 11.16 20.25 -7.64
C GLU A 238 10.16 20.61 -8.74
N LEU A 239 8.90 20.18 -8.66
CA LEU A 239 7.86 20.57 -9.61
C LEU A 239 7.74 22.11 -9.75
N ARG A 240 7.85 22.84 -8.64
CA ARG A 240 7.80 24.32 -8.65
C ARG A 240 8.95 24.97 -9.44
N ARG A 241 10.07 24.26 -9.57
CA ARG A 241 11.27 24.74 -10.29
C ARG A 241 11.27 24.40 -11.78
N ILE A 242 10.38 23.50 -12.21
CA ILE A 242 10.33 23.04 -13.60
C ILE A 242 9.20 23.78 -14.31
N THR A 243 9.55 24.72 -15.19
CA THR A 243 8.62 25.62 -15.90
C THR A 243 7.47 24.88 -16.60
N ARG A 244 7.73 23.67 -17.12
CA ARG A 244 6.74 22.80 -17.75
C ARG A 244 5.52 22.52 -16.84
N TYR A 245 5.74 22.41 -15.53
CA TYR A 245 4.69 22.12 -14.56
C TYR A 245 4.25 23.39 -13.81
N SER A 246 5.20 24.20 -13.33
CA SER A 246 4.88 25.39 -12.52
C SER A 246 4.11 26.48 -13.25
N SER A 247 4.19 26.54 -14.59
CA SER A 247 3.40 27.48 -15.41
C SER A 247 1.99 26.99 -15.75
N LYS A 248 1.63 25.75 -15.39
CA LYS A 248 0.41 25.09 -15.89
C LYS A 248 -0.65 24.84 -14.83
N PHE A 249 -0.27 24.66 -13.58
CA PHE A 249 -1.21 24.53 -12.46
C PHE A 249 -0.58 24.99 -11.15
N ASN A 250 -1.42 25.31 -10.16
CA ASN A 250 -0.94 25.75 -8.86
C ASN A 250 -0.44 24.56 -8.02
N ILE A 251 0.87 24.49 -7.81
CA ILE A 251 1.50 23.42 -7.03
C ILE A 251 1.38 23.76 -5.53
N PRO A 252 0.71 22.93 -4.71
CA PRO A 252 0.46 23.23 -3.30
C PRO A 252 1.73 23.54 -2.52
N GLN A 253 1.71 24.58 -1.67
CA GLN A 253 2.86 24.95 -0.82
C GLN A 253 2.91 24.16 0.50
N LYS A 254 1.75 23.71 0.99
CA LYS A 254 1.57 22.99 2.26
C LYS A 254 0.83 21.68 2.00
N TYR A 255 1.24 20.60 2.69
CA TYR A 255 0.68 19.25 2.57
C TYR A 255 0.41 18.61 3.94
#